data_AF-A0A5C7GGS4-F1
#
_entry.id   AF-A0A5C7GGS4-F1
#
_cell.length_a   1.000
_cell.length_b   1.000
_cell.length_c   1.000
_cell.angle_alpha   90.00
_cell.angle_beta   90.00
_cell.angle_gamma   90.00
#
_symmetry.space_group_name_H-M   'P 1'
#
loop_
_entity.id
_entity.type
_entity.pdbx_description
1 polymer ?
#
loop_
_entity_poly.entity_id
_entity_poly.type
_entity_poly.pdbx_seq_one_letter_code
_entity_poly.pdbx_strand_id
1 'polypeptide(L)'
;MKKHIFLLGFSMILLSCVIKDPKPEECVIQNETIIHIKEGTSFDIVFSDNQGDHYYINRGLERGLILDSLNAKVLNKTVTLHLPKLLG
;
A
#
# COMPACT_ATOMS: atom_id res chain seq x y z
N MET A 1 16.06 30.65 -30.89
CA MET A 1 15.23 30.25 -29.73
C MET A 1 14.66 28.85 -29.94
N LYS A 2 15.45 27.78 -29.79
CA LYS A 2 14.99 26.38 -30.02
C LYS A 2 15.74 25.39 -29.11
N LYS A 3 15.77 25.63 -27.80
CA LYS A 3 16.45 24.74 -26.83
C LYS A 3 15.65 24.40 -25.56
N HIS A 4 14.37 24.76 -25.48
CA HIS A 4 13.58 24.55 -24.24
C HIS A 4 12.43 23.53 -24.36
N ILE A 5 12.28 22.83 -25.50
CA ILE A 5 11.19 21.86 -25.71
C ILE A 5 11.71 20.43 -25.51
N PHE A 6 12.28 20.12 -24.34
CA PHE A 6 12.62 18.72 -24.00
C PHE A 6 12.35 18.36 -22.52
N LEU A 7 11.88 19.31 -21.70
CA LEU A 7 11.60 19.05 -20.27
C LEU A 7 10.17 18.56 -19.99
N LEU A 8 9.24 18.63 -20.94
CA LEU A 8 7.83 18.31 -20.68
C LEU A 8 7.54 16.80 -20.63
N GLY A 9 8.37 15.96 -21.29
CA GLY A 9 8.15 14.51 -21.37
C GLY A 9 8.52 13.73 -20.11
N PHE A 10 9.50 14.20 -19.34
CA PHE A 10 10.02 13.48 -18.17
C PHE A 10 9.06 13.54 -16.96
N SER A 11 8.29 14.63 -16.83
CA SER A 11 7.34 14.81 -15.72
C SER A 11 6.15 13.84 -15.76
N MET A 12 5.65 13.49 -16.96
CA MET A 12 4.50 12.58 -17.08
C MET A 12 4.82 11.13 -16.72
N ILE A 13 6.06 10.67 -16.91
CA ILE A 13 6.48 9.30 -16.59
C ILE A 13 6.54 9.09 -15.06
N LEU A 14 6.79 10.15 -14.29
CA LEU A 14 6.86 10.06 -12.82
C LEU A 14 5.48 9.87 -12.17
N LEU A 15 4.40 10.30 -12.84
CA LEU A 15 3.04 10.16 -12.31
C LEU A 15 2.50 8.72 -12.39
N SER A 16 2.98 7.89 -13.32
CA SER A 16 2.52 6.50 -13.44
C SER A 16 3.01 5.59 -12.31
N CYS A 17 3.98 6.04 -11.51
CA CYS A 17 4.47 5.30 -10.36
C CYS A 17 3.69 5.59 -9.06
N VAL A 18 2.67 6.45 -9.11
CA VAL A 18 1.89 6.85 -7.93
C VAL A 18 0.58 6.07 -7.87
N ILE A 19 0.45 5.20 -6.87
CA ILE A 19 -0.81 4.52 -6.56
C ILE A 19 -1.62 5.43 -5.64
N LYS A 20 -2.79 5.89 -6.11
CA LYS A 20 -3.69 6.74 -5.34
C LYS A 20 -5.11 6.24 -5.45
N ASP A 21 -5.71 5.90 -4.32
CA ASP A 21 -7.12 5.47 -4.20
C ASP A 21 -7.52 4.38 -5.23
N PRO A 22 -6.80 3.24 -5.26
CA PRO A 22 -7.04 2.18 -6.22
C PRO A 22 -8.44 1.60 -6.05
N LYS A 23 -9.11 1.33 -7.17
CA LYS A 23 -10.44 0.71 -7.21
C LYS A 23 -10.35 -0.81 -7.14
N PRO A 24 -11.39 -1.51 -6.67
CA PRO A 24 -11.35 -2.97 -6.50
C PRO A 24 -10.91 -3.74 -7.76
N GLU A 25 -11.32 -3.30 -8.95
CA GLU A 25 -10.93 -3.86 -10.25
C GLU A 25 -9.43 -3.72 -10.57
N GLU A 26 -8.78 -2.73 -9.95
CA GLU A 26 -7.36 -2.45 -10.04
C GLU A 26 -6.55 -3.24 -9.00
N CYS A 27 -7.21 -4.06 -8.18
CA CYS A 27 -6.58 -4.84 -7.13
C CYS A 27 -6.48 -6.33 -7.49
N VAL A 28 -5.44 -6.98 -6.96
CA VAL A 28 -5.38 -8.42 -6.73
C VAL A 28 -5.98 -8.68 -5.37
N ILE A 29 -6.84 -9.70 -5.28
CA ILE A 29 -7.49 -10.09 -4.02
C ILE A 29 -6.72 -11.27 -3.42
N GLN A 30 -6.34 -11.15 -2.15
CA GLN A 30 -5.70 -12.22 -1.39
C GLN A 30 -6.42 -12.43 -0.07
N ASN A 31 -6.46 -13.68 0.42
CA ASN A 31 -7.05 -14.01 1.71
C ASN A 31 -5.95 -14.52 2.63
N GLU A 32 -5.56 -13.71 3.60
CA GLU A 32 -4.36 -13.97 4.41
C GLU A 32 -4.66 -13.94 5.90
N THR A 33 -4.00 -14.82 6.65
CA THR A 33 -4.10 -14.83 8.11
C THR A 33 -3.03 -13.93 8.72
N ILE A 34 -3.45 -12.82 9.31
CA ILE A 34 -2.51 -11.83 9.85
C ILE A 34 -2.04 -12.30 11.24
N ILE A 35 -0.75 -12.58 11.38
CA ILE A 35 -0.16 -13.05 12.64
C ILE A 35 0.63 -11.96 13.37
N HIS A 36 0.96 -10.87 12.68
CA HIS A 36 1.69 -9.76 13.27
C HIS A 36 1.31 -8.43 12.63
N ILE A 37 1.23 -7.39 13.45
CA ILE A 37 0.95 -6.01 13.04
C ILE A 37 1.91 -5.09 13.76
N LYS A 38 2.58 -4.20 13.03
CA LYS A 38 3.50 -3.21 13.61
C LYS A 38 3.48 -1.89 12.85
N GLU A 39 3.99 -0.85 13.50
CA GLU A 39 4.41 0.37 12.81
C GLU A 39 5.61 0.06 11.90
N GLY A 40 5.55 0.55 10.67
CA GLY A 40 6.64 0.54 9.71
C GLY A 40 7.39 1.88 9.66
N THR A 41 8.24 2.04 8.66
CA THR A 41 8.86 3.34 8.37
C THR A 41 7.80 4.36 7.94
N SER A 42 8.09 5.65 8.04
CA SER A 42 7.26 6.70 7.41
C SER A 42 5.77 6.70 7.78
N PHE A 43 5.41 6.27 9.00
CA PHE A 43 4.03 6.15 9.49
C PHE A 43 3.19 5.05 8.81
N ASP A 44 3.85 4.07 8.21
CA ASP A 44 3.21 2.89 7.63
C ASP A 44 2.71 1.93 8.72
N ILE A 45 1.75 1.09 8.36
CA ILE A 45 1.38 -0.09 9.15
C ILE A 45 1.71 -1.33 8.34
N VAL A 46 2.41 -2.28 8.96
CA VAL A 46 2.85 -3.53 8.33
C VAL A 46 2.07 -4.69 8.92
N PHE A 47 1.37 -5.43 8.07
CA PHE A 47 0.80 -6.73 8.39
C PHE A 47 1.77 -7.82 7.93
N SER A 48 1.92 -8.89 8.72
CA SER A 48 2.68 -10.09 8.33
C SER A 48 1.80 -11.32 8.44
N ASP A 49 1.92 -12.22 7.48
CA ASP A 49 1.22 -13.50 7.48
C ASP A 49 2.11 -14.63 8.04
N ASN A 50 1.61 -15.87 7.97
CA ASN A 50 2.33 -17.05 8.42
C ASN A 50 3.26 -17.65 7.35
N GLN A 51 3.26 -17.16 6.12
CA GLN A 51 4.14 -17.60 5.03
C GLN A 51 5.40 -16.73 4.93
N GLY A 52 5.44 -15.61 5.67
CA GLY A 52 6.56 -14.67 5.69
C GLY A 52 6.35 -13.46 4.79
N ASP A 53 5.17 -13.29 4.22
CA ASP A 53 4.81 -12.14 3.40
C ASP A 53 4.46 -10.92 4.27
N HIS A 54 4.70 -9.74 3.70
CA HIS A 54 4.47 -8.45 4.35
C HIS A 54 3.61 -7.54 3.48
N TYR A 55 2.56 -6.97 4.09
CA TYR A 55 1.61 -6.09 3.44
C TYR A 55 1.58 -4.73 4.12
N TYR A 56 1.50 -3.66 3.34
CA TYR A 56 1.70 -2.30 3.81
C TYR A 56 0.45 -1.46 3.63
N ILE A 57 -0.01 -0.85 4.72
CA ILE A 57 -0.91 0.30 4.65
C ILE A 57 -0.04 1.55 4.69
N ASN A 58 0.25 2.08 3.50
CA ASN A 58 1.09 3.25 3.31
C ASN A 58 0.48 4.48 4.03
N ARG A 59 1.28 5.14 4.87
CA ARG A 59 0.88 6.31 5.68
C ARG A 59 -0.35 6.06 6.56
N GLY A 60 -0.55 4.81 6.99
CA GLY A 60 -1.73 4.42 7.74
C GLY A 60 -1.90 5.21 9.05
N LEU A 61 -0.83 5.37 9.83
CA LEU A 61 -0.89 6.10 11.11
C LEU A 61 -1.19 7.58 10.90
N GLU A 62 -0.57 8.20 9.89
CA GLU A 62 -0.86 9.61 9.54
C GLU A 62 -2.32 9.81 9.13
N ARG A 63 -2.91 8.83 8.45
CA ARG A 63 -4.32 8.86 8.02
C ARG A 63 -5.29 8.49 9.14
N GLY A 64 -4.82 8.40 10.38
CA GLY A 64 -5.64 8.20 11.57
C GLY A 64 -5.96 6.73 11.86
N LEU A 65 -5.30 5.76 11.23
CA LEU A 65 -5.40 4.38 11.66
C LEU A 65 -4.65 4.19 12.97
N ILE A 66 -5.21 3.38 13.86
CA ILE A 66 -4.67 3.13 15.20
C ILE A 66 -4.31 1.64 15.30
N LEU A 67 -3.06 1.37 15.69
CA LEU A 67 -2.53 0.00 15.82
C LEU A 67 -3.39 -0.89 16.71
N ASP A 68 -3.78 -0.42 17.90
CA ASP A 68 -4.60 -1.20 18.83
C ASP A 68 -5.97 -1.55 18.24
N SER A 69 -6.59 -0.60 17.53
CA SER A 69 -7.86 -0.83 16.84
C SER A 69 -7.73 -1.87 15.73
N LEU A 70 -6.61 -1.87 14.99
CA LEU A 70 -6.34 -2.85 13.95
C LEU A 70 -6.04 -4.23 14.56
N ASN A 71 -5.20 -4.29 15.60
CA ASN A 71 -4.90 -5.54 16.31
C ASN A 71 -6.19 -6.23 16.77
N ALA A 72 -7.10 -5.52 17.43
CA ALA A 72 -8.38 -6.10 17.85
C ALA A 72 -9.25 -6.60 16.68
N LYS A 73 -9.15 -5.95 15.50
CA LYS A 73 -9.97 -6.27 14.33
C LYS A 73 -9.42 -7.41 13.50
N VAL A 74 -8.11 -7.48 13.27
CA VAL A 74 -7.52 -8.34 12.21
C VAL A 74 -6.45 -9.32 12.70
N LEU A 75 -5.87 -9.14 13.89
CA LEU A 75 -4.85 -10.07 14.39
C LEU A 75 -5.44 -11.47 14.61
N ASN A 76 -4.70 -12.48 14.19
CA ASN A 76 -5.07 -13.90 14.21
C ASN A 76 -6.36 -14.23 13.46
N LYS A 77 -6.71 -13.43 12.45
CA LYS A 77 -7.88 -13.66 11.59
C LYS A 77 -7.46 -13.70 10.13
N THR A 78 -8.20 -14.48 9.36
CA THR A 78 -8.13 -14.42 7.90
C THR A 78 -8.87 -13.17 7.42
N VAL A 79 -8.19 -12.32 6.67
CA VAL A 79 -8.74 -11.10 6.09
C VAL A 79 -8.61 -11.10 4.57
N THR A 80 -9.49 -10.36 3.91
CA THR A 80 -9.38 -10.10 2.47
C THR A 80 -8.57 -8.83 2.25
N LEU A 81 -7.41 -8.98 1.61
CA LEU A 81 -6.53 -7.90 1.20
C LEU A 81 -6.83 -7.52 -0.25
N HIS A 82 -7.04 -6.23 -0.50
CA HIS A 82 -7.12 -5.66 -1.84
C HIS A 82 -5.78 -4.99 -2.17
N LEU A 83 -4.91 -5.71 -2.86
CA LEU A 83 -3.55 -5.27 -3.17
C LEU A 83 -3.54 -4.58 -4.53
N PRO A 84 -3.16 -3.30 -4.63
CA PRO A 84 -3.15 -2.61 -5.92
C PRO A 84 -2.20 -3.31 -6.89
N LYS A 85 -2.65 -3.53 -8.13
CA LYS A 85 -1.80 -4.08 -9.19
C LYS A 85 -0.68 -3.08 -9.45
N LEU A 86 0.57 -3.53 -9.28
CA LEU A 86 1.71 -2.76 -9.72
C LEU A 86 1.76 -2.85 -11.25
N LEU A 87 1.70 -1.70 -11.94
CA LEU A 87 2.03 -1.64 -13.36
C LEU A 87 3.54 -1.94 -13.47
N GLY A 88 3.85 -3.15 -13.92
CA GLY A 88 5.21 -3.53 -14.34
C GLY A 88 5.56 -2.95 -15.71
#